data_AF-A0A2E2N9X4-F1
#
_entry.id   AF-A0A2E2N9X4-F1
#
_cell.length_a   1.000
_cell.length_b   1.000
_cell.length_c   1.000
_cell.angle_alpha   90.00
_cell.angle_beta   90.00
_cell.angle_gamma   90.00
#
_symmetry.space_group_name_H-M   'P 1'
#
loop_
_entity.id
_entity.type
_entity.pdbx_description
1 polymer ?
#
loop_
_entity_poly.entity_id
_entity_poly.type
_entity_poly.pdbx_seq_one_letter_code
_entity_poly.pdbx_strand_id
1 'polypeptide(L)'
;MLDEVRELASRTGTGRSKLLRKLNELDSAVTGEINNLNDARRRRIIGPRARVRAATYTVEESRRGPALIEIRPGAAAKPYKVPLPYYRAVATEVASTAEPQLFATIKAAASRRLGEELPDYAARVSLRFWSASGLVHHEGARFTRVGTKAGFTRATREAWTSLQREPFEVGPDQSSEG
;
A
#
# COMPACT_ATOMS: atom_id res chain seq x y z
N MET A 1 -16.10 -19.62 13.90
CA MET A 1 -15.83 -21.07 13.82
C MET A 1 -15.18 -21.64 15.09
N LEU A 2 -13.91 -21.36 15.44
CA LEU A 2 -13.30 -21.94 16.67
C LEU A 2 -13.88 -21.36 17.96
N ASP A 3 -14.23 -20.08 17.98
CA ASP A 3 -14.86 -19.44 19.15
C ASP A 3 -16.28 -19.96 19.41
N GLU A 4 -17.06 -20.20 18.35
CA GLU A 4 -18.40 -20.82 18.45
C GLU A 4 -18.29 -22.27 18.96
N VAL A 5 -17.26 -23.02 18.55
CA VAL A 5 -17.00 -24.37 19.05
C VAL A 5 -16.53 -24.36 20.51
N ARG A 6 -15.74 -23.36 20.93
CA ARG A 6 -15.37 -23.15 22.34
C ARG A 6 -16.60 -22.82 23.18
N GLU A 7 -17.50 -21.99 22.67
CA GLU A 7 -18.76 -21.63 23.33
C GLU A 7 -19.69 -22.85 23.49
N LEU A 8 -19.84 -23.67 22.44
CA LEU A 8 -20.61 -24.92 22.47
C LEU A 8 -19.99 -25.97 23.43
N ALA A 9 -18.66 -26.10 23.42
CA ALA A 9 -17.92 -26.97 24.35
C ALA A 9 -18.03 -26.49 25.81
N SER A 10 -18.25 -25.19 26.04
CA SER A 10 -18.45 -24.62 27.37
C SER A 10 -19.82 -24.97 27.98
N ARG A 11 -20.78 -25.48 27.20
CA ARG A 11 -22.15 -25.78 27.65
C ARG A 11 -22.38 -27.26 27.98
N THR A 12 -21.42 -28.16 27.74
CA THR A 12 -21.55 -29.61 27.97
C THR A 12 -20.74 -30.09 29.18
N GLY A 13 -21.34 -30.93 30.03
CA GLY A 13 -20.88 -31.20 31.41
C GLY A 13 -19.76 -32.23 31.59
N THR A 14 -19.44 -33.07 30.61
CA THR A 14 -18.51 -34.20 30.81
C THR A 14 -17.51 -34.27 29.66
N GLY A 15 -16.23 -33.99 29.95
CA GLY A 15 -15.13 -33.93 28.95
C GLY A 15 -14.67 -32.51 28.58
N ARG A 16 -15.35 -31.47 29.09
CA ARG A 16 -15.12 -30.04 28.84
C ARG A 16 -13.68 -29.58 29.00
N SER A 17 -13.02 -29.95 30.11
CA SER A 17 -11.63 -29.52 30.38
C SER A 17 -10.64 -30.10 29.39
N LYS A 18 -10.84 -31.37 28.98
CA LYS A 18 -9.98 -32.06 28.01
C LYS A 18 -10.18 -31.52 26.60
N LEU A 19 -11.42 -31.18 26.22
CA LEU A 19 -11.73 -30.60 24.91
C LEU A 19 -11.22 -29.16 24.79
N LEU A 20 -11.44 -28.32 25.81
CA LEU A 20 -10.92 -26.95 25.84
C LEU A 20 -9.39 -26.92 25.83
N ARG A 21 -8.73 -27.85 26.55
CA ARG A 21 -7.27 -27.99 26.51
C ARG A 21 -6.77 -28.32 25.10
N LYS A 22 -7.39 -29.31 24.44
CA LYS A 22 -7.05 -29.67 23.05
C LYS A 22 -7.29 -28.54 22.05
N LEU A 23 -8.36 -27.76 22.23
CA LEU A 23 -8.63 -26.59 21.39
C LEU A 23 -7.59 -25.49 21.58
N ASN A 24 -7.12 -25.27 22.82
CA ASN A 24 -6.06 -24.31 23.11
C ASN A 24 -4.69 -24.77 22.60
N GLU A 25 -4.40 -26.07 22.70
CA GLU A 25 -3.21 -26.69 22.12
C GLU A 25 -3.21 -26.53 20.58
N LEU A 26 -4.36 -26.77 19.93
CA LEU A 26 -4.50 -26.60 18.49
C LEU A 26 -4.32 -25.14 18.06
N ASP A 27 -4.93 -24.20 18.78
CA ASP A 27 -4.83 -22.76 18.50
C ASP A 27 -3.40 -22.24 18.69
N SER A 28 -2.71 -22.72 19.73
CA SER A 28 -1.30 -22.42 19.97
C SER A 28 -0.41 -23.01 18.88
N ALA A 29 -0.69 -24.24 18.43
CA ALA A 29 0.06 -24.89 17.35
C ALA A 29 -0.13 -24.15 16.01
N VAL A 30 -1.36 -23.76 15.68
CA VAL A 30 -1.66 -22.98 14.46
C VAL A 30 -0.99 -21.61 14.51
N THR A 31 -1.06 -20.93 15.65
CA THR A 31 -0.40 -19.62 15.84
C THR A 31 1.11 -19.74 15.74
N GLY A 32 1.69 -20.80 16.32
CA GLY A 32 3.11 -21.13 16.19
C GLY A 32 3.53 -21.36 14.75
N GLU A 33 2.73 -22.11 13.98
CA GLU A 33 3.02 -22.38 12.56
C GLU A 33 2.92 -21.12 11.70
N ILE A 34 1.91 -20.26 11.94
CA ILE A 34 1.78 -18.96 11.26
C ILE A 34 3.01 -18.08 11.55
N ASN A 35 3.47 -18.05 12.81
CA ASN A 35 4.64 -17.28 13.20
C ASN A 35 5.91 -17.84 12.55
N ASN A 36 6.08 -19.16 12.53
CA ASN A 36 7.21 -19.82 11.88
C ASN A 36 7.23 -19.57 10.36
N LEU A 37 6.07 -19.62 9.69
CA LEU A 37 5.95 -19.31 8.26
C LEU A 37 6.27 -17.85 7.97
N ASN A 38 5.82 -16.92 8.82
CA ASN A 38 6.15 -15.50 8.69
C ASN A 38 7.64 -15.24 8.93
N ASP A 39 8.24 -15.89 9.92
CA ASP A 39 9.67 -15.79 10.21
C ASP A 39 10.52 -16.41 9.11
N ALA A 40 10.15 -17.58 8.59
CA ALA A 40 10.79 -18.20 7.45
C ALA A 40 10.70 -17.31 6.21
N ARG A 41 9.55 -16.64 6.00
CA ARG A 41 9.38 -15.64 4.94
C ARG A 41 10.27 -14.42 5.13
N ARG A 42 10.43 -13.92 6.36
CA ARG A 42 11.35 -12.81 6.71
C ARG A 42 12.80 -13.20 6.47
N ARG A 43 13.21 -14.39 6.91
CA ARG A 43 14.57 -14.93 6.73
C ARG A 43 14.88 -15.31 5.28
N ARG A 44 13.88 -15.50 4.41
CA ARG A 44 14.07 -15.68 2.96
C ARG A 44 14.41 -14.39 2.23
N ILE A 45 14.26 -13.22 2.86
CA ILE A 45 14.69 -11.93 2.31
C ILE A 45 16.13 -11.69 2.79
N ILE A 46 17.08 -12.45 2.23
CA ILE A 46 18.52 -12.20 2.39
C ILE A 46 19.03 -11.69 1.05
N GLY A 47 19.28 -10.39 1.00
CA GLY A 47 19.83 -9.65 -0.12
C GLY A 47 19.64 -8.15 0.13
N PRO A 48 20.56 -7.28 -0.33
CA PRO A 48 20.39 -5.84 -0.16
C PRO A 48 19.03 -5.43 -0.74
N ARG A 49 18.23 -4.69 0.06
CA ARG A 49 16.97 -4.08 -0.41
C ARG A 49 17.28 -3.46 -1.76
N ALA A 50 16.59 -3.90 -2.81
CA ALA A 50 16.89 -3.49 -4.18
C ALA A 50 17.07 -1.96 -4.20
N ARG A 51 18.23 -1.51 -4.69
CA ARG A 51 18.54 -0.08 -4.86
C ARG A 51 17.31 0.61 -5.42
N VAL A 52 16.92 1.72 -4.80
CA VAL A 52 15.87 2.60 -5.30
C VAL A 52 16.17 2.81 -6.78
N ARG A 53 15.28 2.31 -7.64
CA ARG A 53 15.46 2.48 -9.08
C ARG A 53 15.18 3.94 -9.36
N ALA A 54 16.16 4.64 -9.93
CA ALA A 54 15.97 5.99 -10.42
C ALA A 54 14.67 6.08 -11.24
N ALA A 55 13.91 7.14 -11.02
CA ALA A 55 12.65 7.35 -11.70
C ALA A 55 12.43 8.86 -11.90
N THR A 56 11.92 9.21 -13.06
CA THR A 56 11.47 10.58 -13.36
C THR A 56 9.96 10.57 -13.47
N TYR A 57 9.32 11.47 -12.74
CA TYR A 57 7.87 11.68 -12.80
C TYR A 57 7.58 12.97 -13.55
N THR A 58 6.58 12.96 -14.42
CA THR A 58 6.12 14.13 -15.18
C THR A 58 4.62 14.05 -15.42
N VAL A 59 3.97 15.17 -15.71
CA VAL A 59 2.59 15.17 -16.24
C VAL A 59 2.63 15.50 -17.72
N GLU A 60 2.10 14.60 -18.53
CA GLU A 60 1.95 14.80 -19.98
C GLU A 60 0.49 14.69 -20.39
N GLU A 61 0.14 15.37 -21.49
CA GLU A 61 -1.15 15.18 -22.14
C GLU A 61 -1.28 13.78 -22.75
N SER A 62 -2.47 13.21 -22.66
CA SER A 62 -2.79 11.90 -23.23
C SER A 62 -4.19 11.91 -23.85
N ARG A 63 -4.54 10.86 -24.59
CA ARG A 63 -5.90 10.71 -25.16
C ARG A 63 -7.02 10.81 -24.12
N ARG A 64 -6.75 10.50 -22.84
CA ARG A 64 -7.73 10.54 -21.75
C ARG A 64 -7.55 11.79 -20.86
N GLY A 65 -6.85 12.80 -21.36
CA GLY A 65 -6.45 13.99 -20.61
C GLY A 65 -5.08 13.84 -19.94
N PRO A 66 -4.70 14.78 -19.07
CA PRO A 66 -3.37 14.81 -18.48
C PRO A 66 -3.16 13.62 -17.55
N ALA A 67 -1.96 13.03 -17.62
CA ALA A 67 -1.60 11.82 -16.91
C ALA A 67 -0.24 11.96 -16.23
N LEU A 68 -0.14 11.48 -14.99
CA LEU A 68 1.14 11.27 -14.31
C LEU A 68 1.87 10.11 -14.99
N ILE A 69 3.12 10.35 -15.38
CA ILE A 69 3.98 9.38 -16.04
C ILE A 69 5.15 9.07 -15.13
N GLU A 70 5.47 7.79 -14.97
CA GLU A 70 6.69 7.32 -14.33
C GLU A 70 7.62 6.73 -15.39
N ILE A 71 8.76 7.39 -15.60
CA ILE A 71 9.82 6.99 -16.52
C ILE A 71 10.92 6.35 -15.68
N ARG A 72 11.31 5.12 -16.03
CA ARG A 72 12.40 4.38 -15.36
C ARG A 72 13.55 4.20 -16.35
N PRO A 73 14.71 4.86 -16.14
CA PRO A 73 15.87 4.67 -16.99
C PRO A 73 16.26 3.19 -17.09
N GLY A 74 16.50 2.71 -18.30
CA GLY A 74 16.89 1.31 -18.56
C GLY A 74 15.74 0.28 -18.49
N ALA A 75 14.49 0.70 -18.26
CA ALA A 75 13.35 -0.21 -18.39
C ALA A 75 12.95 -0.36 -19.87
N ALA A 76 12.91 -1.60 -20.37
CA ALA A 76 12.45 -1.91 -21.72
C ALA A 76 10.92 -1.70 -21.92
N ALA A 77 10.17 -1.64 -20.82
CA ALA A 77 8.72 -1.46 -20.84
C ALA A 77 8.33 0.01 -21.07
N LYS A 78 7.20 0.23 -21.74
CA LYS A 78 6.62 1.57 -21.91
C LYS A 78 6.33 2.21 -20.53
N PRO A 79 6.53 3.53 -20.35
CA PRO A 79 6.20 4.22 -19.11
C PRO A 79 4.75 4.01 -18.70
N TYR A 80 4.52 3.87 -17.39
CA TYR A 80 3.16 3.83 -16.86
C TYR A 80 2.52 5.21 -16.94
N LYS A 81 1.25 5.28 -17.38
CA LYS A 81 0.49 6.54 -17.49
C LYS A 81 -0.75 6.47 -16.61
N VAL A 82 -0.84 7.34 -15.61
CA VAL A 82 -1.93 7.41 -14.64
C VAL A 82 -2.79 8.64 -14.90
N PRO A 83 -4.00 8.48 -15.44
CA PRO A 83 -4.92 9.60 -15.68
C PRO A 83 -5.22 10.38 -14.39
N LEU A 84 -5.42 11.69 -14.52
CA LEU A 84 -5.75 12.57 -13.40
C LEU A 84 -6.92 12.09 -12.53
N PRO A 85 -8.04 11.55 -13.07
CA PRO A 85 -9.12 11.01 -12.24
C PRO A 85 -8.64 9.90 -11.28
N TYR A 86 -7.75 9.03 -11.74
CA TYR A 86 -7.20 7.94 -10.94
C TYR A 86 -6.29 8.46 -9.85
N TYR A 87 -5.38 9.37 -10.20
CA TYR A 87 -4.51 10.05 -9.23
C TYR A 87 -5.32 10.71 -8.12
N ARG A 88 -6.38 11.45 -8.47
CA ARG A 88 -7.28 12.13 -7.52
C ARG A 88 -8.07 11.16 -6.65
N ALA A 89 -8.55 10.05 -7.22
CA ALA A 89 -9.27 9.03 -6.46
C ALA A 89 -8.38 8.42 -5.39
N VAL A 90 -7.16 8.01 -5.75
CA VAL A 90 -6.18 7.47 -4.80
C VAL A 90 -5.82 8.52 -3.74
N ALA A 91 -5.61 9.78 -4.14
CA ALA A 91 -5.30 10.86 -3.19
C ALA A 91 -6.42 11.05 -2.17
N THR A 92 -7.68 10.98 -2.61
CA THR A 92 -8.85 11.11 -1.73
C THR A 92 -8.90 10.00 -0.68
N GLU A 93 -8.60 8.76 -1.08
CA GLU A 93 -8.61 7.62 -0.16
C GLU A 93 -7.44 7.64 0.82
N VAL A 94 -6.25 8.02 0.35
CA VAL A 94 -5.09 8.22 1.24
C VAL A 94 -5.36 9.37 2.23
N ALA A 95 -6.03 10.44 1.79
CA ALA A 95 -6.41 11.57 2.63
C ALA A 95 -7.45 11.23 3.72
N SER A 96 -8.21 10.15 3.54
CA SER A 96 -9.42 9.86 4.33
C SER A 96 -9.14 9.53 5.80
N THR A 97 -7.98 8.94 6.11
CA THR A 97 -7.57 8.56 7.46
C THR A 97 -6.13 8.99 7.74
N ALA A 98 -5.79 9.17 9.02
CA ALA A 98 -4.42 9.35 9.48
C ALA A 98 -3.71 8.00 9.73
N GLU A 99 -4.46 6.91 9.77
CA GLU A 99 -3.93 5.59 10.09
C GLU A 99 -3.21 4.95 8.90
N PRO A 100 -2.22 4.06 9.14
CA PRO A 100 -1.55 3.31 8.09
C PRO A 100 -2.51 2.40 7.31
N GLN A 101 -2.52 2.52 5.99
CA GLN A 101 -3.40 1.75 5.10
C GLN A 101 -2.64 0.77 4.20
N LEU A 102 -3.20 -0.41 3.97
CA LEU A 102 -2.66 -1.36 2.99
C LEU A 102 -2.98 -0.92 1.56
N PHE A 103 -2.09 -1.27 0.62
CA PHE A 103 -2.30 -1.05 -0.81
C PHE A 103 -3.67 -1.55 -1.29
N ALA A 104 -4.05 -2.78 -0.93
CA ALA A 104 -5.30 -3.40 -1.36
C ALA A 104 -6.52 -2.61 -0.88
N THR A 105 -6.47 -2.06 0.34
CA THR A 105 -7.53 -1.22 0.92
C THR A 105 -7.68 0.08 0.14
N ILE A 106 -6.57 0.78 -0.14
CA ILE A 106 -6.55 2.03 -0.90
C ILE A 106 -7.11 1.79 -2.31
N LYS A 107 -6.61 0.76 -3.02
CA LYS A 107 -7.07 0.41 -4.37
C LYS A 107 -8.58 0.13 -4.35
N ALA A 108 -9.06 -0.73 -3.45
CA ALA A 108 -10.46 -1.11 -3.41
C ALA A 108 -11.39 0.09 -3.14
N ALA A 109 -11.00 0.99 -2.24
CA ALA A 109 -11.76 2.21 -1.96
C ALA A 109 -11.77 3.17 -3.16
N ALA A 110 -10.62 3.34 -3.83
CA ALA A 110 -10.50 4.20 -5.00
C ALA A 110 -11.31 3.65 -6.19
N SER A 111 -11.31 2.33 -6.41
CA SER A 111 -12.15 1.66 -7.42
C SER A 111 -13.64 1.95 -7.16
N ARG A 112 -14.10 1.77 -5.92
CA ARG A 112 -15.50 2.07 -5.56
C ARG A 112 -15.87 3.52 -5.85
N ARG A 113 -14.95 4.46 -5.59
CA ARG A 113 -15.18 5.88 -5.89
C ARG A 113 -15.27 6.17 -7.39
N LEU A 114 -14.45 5.49 -8.20
CA LEU A 114 -14.44 5.68 -9.65
C LEU A 114 -15.63 4.99 -10.34
N GLY A 115 -16.24 4.01 -9.68
CA GLY A 115 -17.27 3.16 -10.30
C GLY A 115 -16.70 2.11 -11.25
N GLU A 116 -15.38 1.91 -11.24
CA GLU A 116 -14.68 0.92 -12.07
C GLU A 116 -13.46 0.35 -11.34
N GLU A 117 -12.91 -0.77 -11.81
CA GLU A 117 -11.69 -1.32 -11.23
C GLU A 117 -10.48 -0.42 -11.54
N LEU A 118 -9.86 0.12 -10.50
CA LEU A 118 -8.61 0.85 -10.61
C LEU A 118 -7.46 -0.11 -10.94
N PRO A 119 -6.69 0.10 -12.03
CA PRO A 119 -5.53 -0.71 -12.32
C PRO A 119 -4.46 -0.64 -11.22
N ASP A 120 -3.81 -1.76 -10.92
CA ASP A 120 -2.75 -1.84 -9.90
C ASP A 120 -1.66 -0.78 -10.08
N TYR A 121 -1.24 -0.58 -11.33
CA TYR A 121 -0.19 0.39 -11.64
C TYR A 121 -0.59 1.82 -11.28
N ALA A 122 -1.88 2.17 -11.39
CA ALA A 122 -2.36 3.54 -11.15
C ALA A 122 -2.20 3.95 -9.68
N ALA A 123 -2.57 3.04 -8.77
CA ALA A 123 -2.32 3.22 -7.35
C ALA A 123 -0.82 3.16 -7.02
N ARG A 124 -0.07 2.17 -7.56
CA ARG A 124 1.36 2.02 -7.24
C ARG A 124 2.20 3.21 -7.68
N VAL A 125 2.00 3.71 -8.89
CA VAL A 125 2.74 4.88 -9.42
C VAL A 125 2.46 6.11 -8.57
N SER A 126 1.19 6.38 -8.23
CA SER A 126 0.81 7.52 -7.39
C SER A 126 1.45 7.43 -5.98
N LEU A 127 1.37 6.26 -5.35
CA LEU A 127 1.95 6.03 -4.02
C LEU A 127 3.48 6.11 -4.02
N ARG A 128 4.16 5.60 -5.06
CA ARG A 128 5.62 5.72 -5.19
C ARG A 128 6.04 7.17 -5.37
N PHE A 129 5.35 7.91 -6.23
CA PHE A 129 5.60 9.33 -6.42
C PHE A 129 5.48 10.09 -5.10
N TRP A 130 4.36 9.92 -4.38
CA TRP A 130 4.15 10.60 -3.09
C TRP A 130 5.10 10.15 -1.99
N SER A 131 5.55 8.89 -2.02
CA SER A 131 6.59 8.43 -1.10
C SER A 131 7.93 9.09 -1.37
N ALA A 132 8.29 9.25 -2.65
CA ALA A 132 9.53 9.91 -3.04
C ALA A 132 9.48 11.44 -2.83
N SER A 133 8.31 12.08 -2.98
CA SER A 133 8.13 13.51 -2.73
C SER A 133 7.79 13.86 -1.28
N GLY A 134 7.85 12.89 -0.35
CA GLY A 134 7.65 13.12 1.09
C GLY A 134 6.20 13.39 1.50
N LEU A 135 5.22 13.11 0.64
CA LEU A 135 3.79 13.27 0.92
C LEU A 135 3.16 12.05 1.60
N VAL A 136 3.79 10.88 1.47
CA VAL A 136 3.36 9.61 2.07
C VAL A 136 4.55 8.91 2.72
N HIS A 137 4.39 8.46 3.97
CA HIS A 137 5.30 7.50 4.56
C HIS A 137 4.93 6.08 4.11
N HIS A 138 5.94 5.28 3.78
CA HIS A 138 5.79 3.89 3.37
C HIS A 138 6.59 2.98 4.29
N GLU A 139 5.90 2.21 5.12
CA GLU A 139 6.50 1.27 6.05
C GLU A 139 5.96 -0.15 5.77
N GLY A 140 6.85 -1.03 5.33
CA GLY A 140 6.49 -2.41 4.95
C GLY A 140 5.51 -2.44 3.78
N ALA A 141 4.24 -2.72 4.05
CA ALA A 141 3.15 -2.77 3.05
C ALA A 141 2.08 -1.70 3.29
N ARG A 142 2.37 -0.74 4.19
CA ARG A 142 1.43 0.27 4.67
C ARG A 142 1.84 1.66 4.23
N PHE A 143 0.85 2.48 3.93
CA PHE A 143 1.00 3.86 3.47
C PHE A 143 0.25 4.80 4.41
N THR A 144 0.92 5.88 4.82
CA THR A 144 0.36 6.88 5.72
C THR A 144 0.60 8.27 5.13
N ARG A 145 -0.44 9.10 5.05
CA ARG A 145 -0.27 10.49 4.59
C ARG A 145 0.55 11.30 5.59
N VAL A 146 1.34 12.24 5.09
CA VAL A 146 2.04 13.23 5.90
C VAL A 146 1.13 14.44 6.18
N GLY A 147 1.15 14.96 7.41
CA GLY A 147 0.41 16.16 7.80
C GLY A 147 -1.09 15.93 8.05
N THR A 148 -1.93 16.93 7.73
CA THR A 148 -3.41 16.87 7.89
C THR A 148 -4.10 16.46 6.59
N LYS A 149 -5.38 16.05 6.66
CA LYS A 149 -6.17 15.71 5.46
C LYS A 149 -6.18 16.86 4.44
N ALA A 150 -6.44 18.07 4.92
CA ALA A 150 -6.46 19.27 4.09
C ALA A 150 -5.06 19.60 3.54
N GLY A 151 -4.02 19.50 4.38
CA GLY A 151 -2.64 19.71 3.97
C GLY A 151 -2.19 18.75 2.86
N PHE A 152 -2.42 17.45 3.05
CA PHE A 152 -2.13 16.42 2.05
C PHE A 152 -2.93 16.62 0.75
N THR A 153 -4.22 16.93 0.85
CA THR A 153 -5.07 17.19 -0.34
C THR A 153 -4.57 18.39 -1.15
N ARG A 154 -4.09 19.44 -0.47
CA ARG A 154 -3.50 20.61 -1.13
C ARG A 154 -2.15 20.25 -1.75
N ALA A 155 -1.26 19.61 -0.99
CA ALA A 155 0.08 19.25 -1.43
C ALA A 155 0.06 18.30 -2.65
N THR A 156 -0.86 17.34 -2.70
CA THR A 156 -1.01 16.46 -3.87
C THR A 156 -1.48 17.19 -5.13
N ARG A 157 -2.27 18.26 -4.99
CA ARG A 157 -2.67 19.13 -6.11
C ARG A 157 -1.51 20.01 -6.57
N GLU A 158 -0.81 20.62 -5.62
CA GLU A 158 0.40 21.42 -5.90
C GLU A 158 1.47 20.58 -6.59
N ALA A 159 1.74 19.38 -6.09
CA ALA A 159 2.66 18.43 -6.71
C ALA A 159 2.27 18.10 -8.15
N TRP A 160 0.98 17.90 -8.43
CA TRP A 160 0.51 17.71 -9.81
C TRP A 160 0.79 18.93 -10.69
N THR A 161 0.48 20.13 -10.21
CA THR A 161 0.74 21.37 -10.96
C THR A 161 2.22 21.62 -11.18
N SER A 162 3.07 21.30 -10.21
CA SER A 162 4.53 21.39 -10.36
C SER A 162 5.03 20.44 -11.45
N LEU A 163 4.54 19.20 -11.47
CA LEU A 163 4.90 18.21 -12.50
C LEU A 163 4.50 18.58 -13.93
N GLN A 164 3.55 19.51 -14.11
CA GLN A 164 3.20 20.06 -15.42
C GLN A 164 4.25 21.07 -15.93
N ARG A 165 5.10 21.59 -15.04
CA ARG A 165 6.11 22.60 -15.35
C ARG A 165 7.50 21.99 -15.37
N GLU A 166 7.79 21.12 -14.41
CA GLU A 166 9.10 20.57 -14.18
C GLU A 166 9.01 19.09 -13.76
N PRO A 167 9.77 18.18 -14.40
CA PRO A 167 9.85 16.79 -13.99
C PRO A 167 10.42 16.64 -12.57
N PHE A 168 9.90 15.67 -11.81
CA PHE A 168 10.45 15.30 -10.51
C PHE A 168 11.36 14.09 -10.64
N GLU A 169 12.64 14.26 -10.35
CA GLU A 169 13.64 13.21 -10.45
C GLU A 169 13.95 12.58 -9.10
N VAL A 170 13.89 11.25 -9.05
CA VAL A 170 14.30 10.46 -7.88
C VAL A 170 15.67 9.89 -8.16
N GLY A 171 16.67 10.43 -7.46
CA GLY A 171 18.03 9.90 -7.47
C GLY A 171 18.13 8.54 -6.78
N PRO A 172 19.22 7.78 -7.02
CA PRO A 172 19.43 6.46 -6.41
C PRO A 172 19.53 6.49 -4.86
N ASP A 173 19.78 7.65 -4.25
CA ASP A 173 20.03 7.82 -2.80
C ASP A 173 18.89 8.54 -2.04
N GLN A 174 17.80 8.96 -2.70
CA GLN A 174 16.79 9.83 -2.07
C GLN A 174 15.48 9.14 -1.63
N SER A 175 15.46 7.81 -1.49
CA SER A 175 14.30 7.16 -0.85
C SER A 175 14.72 6.37 0.38
N SER A 176 14.34 6.91 1.53
CA SER A 176 14.25 6.24 2.84
C SER A 176 15.54 6.17 3.67
N GLU A 177 15.91 7.28 4.31
CA GLU A 177 16.39 7.20 5.70
C GLU A 177 15.16 7.20 6.63
N GLY A 178 15.07 6.21 7.52
CA GLY A 178 14.13 6.16 8.65
C GLY A 178 12.79 5.50 8.40
#